data_AF-V4SQE6-F1
#
_entry.id   AF-V4SQE6-F1
#
_cell.length_a   1.000
_cell.length_b   1.000
_cell.length_c   1.000
_cell.angle_alpha   90.00
_cell.angle_beta   90.00
_cell.angle_gamma   90.00
#
_symmetry.space_group_name_H-M   'P 1'
#
loop_
_entity.id
_entity.type
_entity.pdbx_description
1 polymer ?
#
loop_
_entity_poly.entity_id
_entity_poly.type
_entity_poly.pdbx_seq_one_letter_code
_entity_poly.pdbx_strand_id
1 'polypeptide(L)'
;MSSSTKKKRPKPKSNSSSSSSSSSSSSWSWMTEPPQSLFPSKQDLLRLITVVAIASSVALTCNYLANFLNSTSKPFCDSNLLLDSPQSPTDSCEPCPSNGECHQGKLECFHGYRKHGKLCVEDGDINETAGRLSRWVENRLCRAYAQFLCDGTGSIWVEENDIWNDLEGHELMKIFELDNPVYLYTKKRTMETVGRYLESRTNSYGMKELKCPELLAEHYKPLSCRIHQWVSTHALIIVPVCSLLVGCLLLLWKVHRRRYFAIRVEELYHQVYNPFFPPLSRSMVSSFLIYQFVVTCCKLRSCRSHHPIF
;
A
#
# COMPACT_ATOMS: atom_id res chain seq x y z
N MET A 1 42.70 43.51 18.89
CA MET A 1 43.96 44.19 19.24
C MET A 1 45.07 43.69 18.33
N SER A 2 45.78 44.62 17.68
CA SER A 2 47.18 44.63 17.17
C SER A 2 47.82 43.30 16.73
N SER A 3 48.20 43.11 15.45
CA SER A 3 49.32 43.69 14.69
C SER A 3 50.68 42.94 14.79
N SER A 4 51.14 42.50 13.61
CA SER A 4 52.54 42.47 13.11
C SER A 4 53.55 41.40 13.56
N THR A 5 54.20 40.73 12.58
CA THR A 5 55.65 40.83 12.20
C THR A 5 56.05 39.62 11.31
N LYS A 6 56.48 39.81 10.04
CA LYS A 6 57.84 39.99 9.47
C LYS A 6 58.91 38.95 9.88
N LYS A 7 59.44 38.15 8.92
CA LYS A 7 60.88 38.12 8.53
C LYS A 7 61.31 37.06 7.47
N LYS A 8 62.08 37.58 6.50
CA LYS A 8 63.39 37.17 5.92
C LYS A 8 63.62 35.85 5.13
N ARG A 9 64.14 36.09 3.92
CA ARG A 9 64.98 35.31 2.99
C ARG A 9 66.26 34.72 3.63
N PRO A 10 66.86 33.68 3.02
CA PRO A 10 68.16 33.87 2.36
C PRO A 10 68.35 33.12 1.01
N LYS A 11 69.32 33.62 0.22
CA LYS A 11 69.91 33.08 -1.03
C LYS A 11 71.07 32.11 -0.70
N PRO A 12 71.49 31.28 -1.66
CA PRO A 12 72.90 31.28 -2.12
C PRO A 12 72.97 31.28 -3.67
N LYS A 13 73.87 31.97 -4.41
CA LYS A 13 75.35 31.95 -4.56
C LYS A 13 75.90 30.54 -4.91
N SER A 14 76.81 30.31 -5.85
CA SER A 14 77.55 31.08 -6.86
C SER A 14 78.47 30.09 -7.63
N ASN A 15 79.26 30.61 -8.58
CA ASN A 15 80.55 30.10 -9.11
C ASN A 15 80.48 29.36 -10.46
N SER A 16 80.93 29.99 -11.56
CA SER A 16 82.33 30.19 -12.03
C SER A 16 82.81 28.96 -12.83
N SER A 17 83.56 29.02 -13.92
CA SER A 17 84.57 29.98 -14.37
C SER A 17 85.09 29.52 -15.75
N SER A 18 85.41 30.50 -16.63
CA SER A 18 86.59 30.63 -17.53
C SER A 18 87.11 29.39 -18.30
N SER A 19 87.57 29.48 -19.55
CA SER A 19 88.61 30.42 -20.02
C SER A 19 88.92 30.27 -21.53
N SER A 20 89.34 31.39 -22.15
CA SER A 20 90.42 31.57 -23.16
C SER A 20 90.32 30.85 -24.52
N SER A 21 90.64 31.45 -25.69
CA SER A 21 91.33 32.71 -26.03
C SER A 21 91.39 32.89 -27.56
N SER A 22 91.29 34.16 -28.01
CA SER A 22 92.01 34.85 -29.13
C SER A 22 92.17 34.15 -30.48
N SER A 23 92.05 34.75 -31.67
CA SER A 23 92.00 36.12 -32.23
C SER A 23 91.93 35.89 -33.77
N SER A 24 91.35 36.71 -34.64
CA SER A 24 91.82 38.06 -35.00
C SER A 24 90.90 38.75 -36.04
N SER A 25 90.87 40.09 -35.97
CA SER A 25 90.47 41.12 -36.97
C SER A 25 89.01 41.13 -37.45
N SER A 26 88.26 42.25 -37.55
CA SER A 26 88.56 43.69 -37.61
C SER A 26 87.30 44.54 -37.27
N SER A 27 87.51 45.78 -36.76
CA SER A 27 86.63 46.99 -36.70
C SER A 27 85.10 46.82 -36.62
N TRP A 28 84.44 47.16 -35.49
CA TRP A 28 83.93 48.51 -35.12
C TRP A 28 83.11 49.17 -36.27
N SER A 29 81.85 49.59 -36.12
CA SER A 29 81.02 49.86 -34.94
C SER A 29 79.64 50.35 -35.40
N TRP A 30 78.59 49.85 -34.74
CA TRP A 30 77.35 50.56 -34.35
C TRP A 30 76.48 51.18 -35.49
N MET A 31 75.14 51.17 -35.48
CA MET A 31 74.17 51.20 -34.40
C MET A 31 72.82 50.74 -34.98
N THR A 32 72.25 49.66 -34.45
CA THR A 32 70.80 49.58 -34.23
C THR A 32 70.59 48.61 -33.07
N GLU A 33 70.23 49.22 -31.95
CA GLU A 33 69.97 48.63 -30.65
C GLU A 33 68.78 47.65 -30.72
N PRO A 34 68.77 46.53 -29.98
CA PRO A 34 67.54 45.76 -29.80
C PRO A 34 66.56 46.62 -29.00
N PRO A 35 65.30 46.82 -29.44
CA PRO A 35 64.40 47.65 -28.67
C PRO A 35 64.12 46.99 -27.32
N GLN A 36 64.43 47.76 -26.27
CA GLN A 36 64.08 47.50 -24.90
C GLN A 36 62.55 47.43 -24.77
N SER A 37 61.99 46.22 -24.64
CA SER A 37 60.82 45.97 -23.79
C SER A 37 60.67 44.46 -23.55
N LEU A 38 61.19 43.98 -22.43
CA LEU A 38 60.89 42.64 -21.89
C LEU A 38 59.45 42.51 -21.36
N PHE A 39 58.60 43.50 -21.63
CA PHE A 39 57.21 43.54 -21.23
C PHE A 39 56.35 44.05 -22.40
N PRO A 40 55.41 43.23 -22.92
CA PRO A 40 54.53 43.67 -23.99
C PRO A 40 53.73 44.91 -23.55
N SER A 41 53.44 45.81 -24.49
CA SER A 41 52.58 46.96 -24.23
C SER A 41 51.21 46.48 -23.73
N LYS A 42 50.47 47.29 -22.96
CA LYS A 42 49.13 46.91 -22.46
C LYS A 42 48.20 46.47 -23.59
N GLN A 43 48.33 47.07 -24.77
CA GLN A 43 47.55 46.74 -25.95
C GLN A 43 47.98 45.40 -26.57
N ASP A 44 49.29 45.12 -26.65
CA ASP A 44 49.79 43.84 -27.18
C ASP A 44 49.47 42.67 -26.24
N LEU A 45 49.52 42.89 -24.93
CA LEU A 45 49.15 41.90 -23.92
C LEU A 45 47.64 41.59 -24.01
N LEU A 46 46.78 42.61 -24.14
CA LEU A 46 45.34 42.41 -24.35
C LEU A 46 45.04 41.70 -25.67
N ARG A 47 45.77 42.04 -26.74
CA ARG A 47 45.65 41.36 -28.04
C ARG A 47 46.03 39.89 -27.94
N LEU A 48 47.11 39.58 -27.21
CA LEU A 48 47.55 38.20 -26.97
C LEU A 48 46.50 37.42 -26.15
N ILE A 49 45.99 38.00 -25.06
CA ILE A 49 44.93 37.38 -24.26
C ILE A 49 43.68 37.12 -25.10
N THR A 50 43.31 38.07 -25.96
CA THR A 50 42.13 37.94 -26.82
C THR A 50 42.31 36.79 -27.81
N VAL A 51 43.48 36.69 -28.45
CA VAL A 51 43.79 35.58 -29.37
C VAL A 51 43.80 34.23 -28.64
N VAL A 52 44.39 34.17 -27.45
CA VAL A 52 44.41 32.94 -26.63
C VAL A 52 43.00 32.56 -26.17
N ALA A 53 42.17 33.52 -25.77
CA ALA A 53 40.80 33.28 -25.34
C ALA A 53 39.94 32.78 -26.51
N ILE A 54 40.08 33.37 -27.70
CA ILE A 54 39.39 32.90 -28.91
C ILE A 54 39.86 31.49 -29.27
N ALA A 55 41.17 31.24 -29.31
CA ALA A 55 41.71 29.93 -29.62
C ALA A 55 41.25 28.86 -28.61
N SER A 56 41.23 29.19 -27.32
CA SER A 56 40.77 28.30 -26.25
C SER A 56 39.27 28.02 -26.35
N SER A 57 38.46 29.06 -26.63
CA SER A 57 37.01 28.94 -26.83
C SER A 57 36.69 28.06 -28.04
N VAL A 58 37.38 28.27 -29.17
CA VAL A 58 37.24 27.44 -30.38
C VAL A 58 37.68 26.00 -30.09
N ALA A 59 38.80 25.80 -29.40
CA ALA A 59 39.25 24.45 -29.05
C ALA A 59 38.25 23.72 -28.13
N LEU A 60 37.70 24.41 -27.12
CA LEU A 60 36.70 23.83 -26.21
C LEU A 60 35.39 23.52 -26.91
N THR A 61 34.89 24.44 -27.75
CA THR A 61 33.65 24.22 -28.51
C THR A 61 33.81 23.14 -29.57
N CYS A 62 34.94 23.10 -30.28
CA CYS A 62 35.25 22.02 -31.21
C CYS A 62 35.43 20.68 -30.50
N ASN A 63 36.08 20.63 -29.33
CA ASN A 63 36.23 19.39 -28.56
C ASN A 63 34.88 18.90 -28.02
N TYR A 64 34.05 19.80 -27.50
CA TYR A 64 32.70 19.47 -27.05
C TYR A 64 31.81 18.98 -28.19
N LEU A 65 31.81 19.66 -29.34
CA LEU A 65 31.08 19.23 -30.53
C LEU A 65 31.62 17.91 -31.09
N ALA A 66 32.94 17.73 -31.14
CA ALA A 66 33.55 16.48 -31.57
C ALA A 66 33.19 15.34 -30.62
N ASN A 67 33.20 15.54 -29.30
CA ASN A 67 32.81 14.53 -28.34
C ASN A 67 31.30 14.22 -28.42
N PHE A 68 30.46 15.22 -28.65
CA PHE A 68 29.02 15.05 -28.87
C PHE A 68 28.72 14.29 -30.17
N LEU A 69 29.41 14.59 -31.26
CA LEU A 69 29.24 13.91 -32.56
C LEU A 69 29.90 12.52 -32.60
N ASN A 70 31.07 12.35 -31.98
CA ASN A 70 31.76 11.06 -31.84
C ASN A 70 31.11 10.16 -30.78
N SER A 71 30.23 10.69 -29.94
CA SER A 71 29.39 9.89 -29.04
C SER A 71 28.23 9.19 -29.76
N THR A 72 28.24 9.16 -31.10
CA THR A 72 27.46 8.18 -31.86
C THR A 72 27.90 6.79 -31.42
N SER A 73 27.12 6.22 -30.50
CA SER A 73 27.34 4.89 -29.95
C SER A 73 27.56 3.91 -31.09
N LYS A 74 28.55 3.01 -30.94
CA LYS A 74 28.72 1.90 -31.87
C LYS A 74 27.36 1.24 -32.15
N PRO A 75 27.03 0.96 -33.42
CA PRO A 75 25.77 0.29 -33.75
C PRO A 75 25.72 -1.09 -33.09
N PHE A 76 24.52 -1.60 -32.84
CA PHE A 76 24.38 -2.98 -32.36
C PHE A 76 24.70 -3.98 -33.48
N CYS A 77 25.16 -5.17 -33.12
CA CYS A 77 25.29 -6.27 -34.07
C CYS A 77 23.89 -6.87 -34.34
N ASP A 78 23.60 -7.20 -35.59
CA ASP A 78 22.29 -7.75 -35.98
C ASP A 78 22.10 -9.17 -35.45
N SER A 79 20.92 -9.43 -34.90
CA SER A 79 20.61 -10.68 -34.17
C SER A 79 20.67 -11.93 -35.08
N ASN A 80 20.48 -11.75 -36.39
CA ASN A 80 20.43 -12.83 -37.38
C ASN A 80 21.80 -13.24 -37.95
N LEU A 81 22.86 -12.47 -37.72
CA LEU A 81 24.19 -12.73 -38.30
C LEU A 81 25.14 -13.53 -37.40
N LEU A 82 24.75 -13.78 -36.14
CA LEU A 82 25.55 -14.51 -35.16
C LEU A 82 25.51 -16.04 -35.31
N LEU A 83 24.59 -16.60 -36.10
CA LEU A 83 24.51 -18.05 -36.31
C LEU A 83 25.41 -18.59 -37.45
N ASP A 84 25.84 -17.75 -38.41
CA ASP A 84 26.38 -18.26 -39.69
C ASP A 84 27.81 -17.83 -40.08
N SER A 85 28.57 -17.10 -39.25
CA SER A 85 29.96 -16.81 -39.64
C SER A 85 30.96 -16.57 -38.49
N PRO A 86 31.96 -17.45 -38.31
CA PRO A 86 33.01 -17.30 -37.29
C PRO A 86 34.10 -16.25 -37.59
N GLN A 87 33.97 -15.44 -38.65
CA GLN A 87 35.08 -14.60 -39.14
C GLN A 87 34.62 -13.21 -39.59
N SER A 88 34.26 -12.35 -38.64
CA SER A 88 34.31 -10.90 -38.86
C SER A 88 34.73 -10.21 -37.56
N PRO A 89 35.60 -9.18 -37.63
CA PRO A 89 36.16 -8.57 -36.44
C PRO A 89 35.06 -7.86 -35.66
N THR A 90 34.77 -8.38 -34.46
CA THR A 90 33.82 -7.90 -33.46
C THR A 90 34.09 -6.48 -32.92
N ASP A 91 35.00 -5.71 -33.53
CA ASP A 91 35.40 -4.39 -33.03
C ASP A 91 34.50 -3.25 -33.51
N SER A 92 33.64 -3.49 -34.50
CA SER A 92 32.81 -2.45 -35.15
C SER A 92 31.40 -2.30 -34.60
N CYS A 93 30.85 -3.28 -33.87
CA CYS A 93 29.49 -3.24 -33.33
C CYS A 93 29.44 -3.73 -31.88
N GLU A 94 28.44 -3.27 -31.13
CA GLU A 94 28.16 -3.73 -29.78
C GLU A 94 27.22 -4.94 -29.81
N PRO A 95 27.42 -5.95 -28.94
CA PRO A 95 26.53 -7.11 -28.90
C PRO A 95 25.10 -6.69 -28.57
N CYS A 96 24.13 -7.38 -29.18
CA CYS A 96 22.72 -7.13 -28.88
C CYS A 96 22.41 -7.48 -27.42
N PRO A 97 21.84 -6.58 -26.61
CA PRO A 97 21.50 -6.84 -25.23
C PRO A 97 20.38 -7.87 -25.11
N SER A 98 20.32 -8.55 -23.96
CA SER A 98 19.22 -9.45 -23.63
C SER A 98 17.88 -8.70 -23.62
N ASN A 99 16.80 -9.40 -23.97
CA ASN A 99 15.42 -8.88 -24.01
C ASN A 99 15.17 -7.80 -25.07
N GLY A 100 16.02 -7.72 -26.08
CA GLY A 100 15.82 -6.88 -27.25
C GLY A 100 16.23 -7.60 -28.53
N GLU A 101 15.74 -7.07 -29.63
CA GLU A 101 16.06 -7.47 -30.99
C GLU A 101 16.83 -6.34 -31.66
N CYS A 102 17.95 -6.70 -32.28
CA CYS A 102 18.79 -5.77 -33.01
C CYS A 102 18.71 -6.04 -34.51
N HIS A 103 18.35 -5.00 -35.27
CA HIS A 103 18.27 -5.00 -36.73
C HIS A 103 18.88 -3.72 -37.29
N GLN A 104 19.76 -3.84 -38.28
CA GLN A 104 20.50 -2.75 -38.89
C GLN A 104 21.18 -1.82 -37.86
N GLY A 105 21.72 -2.41 -36.79
CA GLY A 105 22.33 -1.65 -35.69
C GLY A 105 21.40 -0.87 -34.78
N LYS A 106 20.08 -1.03 -34.93
CA LYS A 106 19.07 -0.45 -34.04
C LYS A 106 18.58 -1.50 -33.05
N LEU A 107 18.54 -1.13 -31.77
CA LEU A 107 17.91 -1.90 -30.70
C LEU A 107 16.43 -1.57 -30.57
N GLU A 108 15.60 -2.60 -30.68
CA GLU A 108 14.18 -2.64 -30.34
C GLU A 108 13.97 -3.60 -29.16
N CYS A 109 13.27 -3.18 -28.10
CA CYS A 109 13.06 -4.03 -26.93
C CYS A 109 11.85 -4.94 -27.11
N PHE A 110 11.90 -6.15 -26.57
CA PHE A 110 10.73 -7.04 -26.55
C PHE A 110 9.58 -6.42 -25.76
N HIS A 111 8.35 -6.83 -26.07
CA HIS A 111 7.17 -6.43 -25.31
C HIS A 111 7.36 -6.74 -23.82
N GLY A 112 7.04 -5.77 -22.96
CA GLY A 112 7.34 -5.88 -21.53
C GLY A 112 8.62 -5.20 -21.09
N TYR A 113 9.43 -4.69 -22.04
CA TYR A 113 10.70 -4.04 -21.76
C TYR A 113 10.76 -2.66 -22.39
N ARG A 114 11.29 -1.69 -21.63
CA ARG A 114 11.52 -0.32 -22.05
C ARG A 114 13.00 -0.09 -22.32
N LYS A 115 13.31 0.64 -23.39
CA LYS A 115 14.68 1.00 -23.75
C LYS A 115 15.24 2.01 -22.76
N HIS A 116 16.31 1.63 -22.07
CA HIS A 116 17.04 2.50 -21.14
C HIS A 116 18.51 2.59 -21.58
N GLY A 117 18.82 3.61 -22.38
CA GLY A 117 20.11 3.74 -23.04
C GLY A 117 20.36 2.60 -24.03
N LYS A 118 21.28 1.69 -23.67
CA LYS A 118 21.70 0.53 -24.46
C LYS A 118 21.16 -0.80 -23.95
N LEU A 119 20.25 -0.78 -22.97
CA LEU A 119 19.68 -1.96 -22.34
C LEU A 119 18.15 -1.94 -22.48
N CYS A 120 17.56 -3.12 -22.44
CA CYS A 120 16.11 -3.32 -22.33
C CYS A 120 15.79 -3.73 -20.90
N VAL A 121 15.08 -2.86 -20.18
CA VAL A 121 14.74 -3.04 -18.76
C VAL A 121 13.25 -3.35 -18.65
N GLU A 122 12.83 -4.24 -17.75
CA GLU A 122 11.41 -4.53 -17.54
C GLU A 122 10.61 -3.23 -17.33
N ASP A 123 9.48 -3.12 -18.01
CA ASP A 123 8.61 -1.97 -17.93
C ASP A 123 7.85 -1.97 -16.59
N GLY A 124 8.15 -0.97 -15.76
CA GLY A 124 7.52 -0.80 -14.46
C GLY A 124 6.00 -0.64 -14.54
N ASP A 125 5.50 0.01 -15.59
CA ASP A 125 4.06 0.26 -15.76
C ASP A 125 3.32 -1.05 -16.07
N ILE A 126 3.94 -1.92 -16.87
CA ILE A 126 3.42 -3.26 -17.18
C ILE A 126 3.42 -4.14 -15.93
N ASN A 127 4.53 -4.14 -15.18
CA ASN A 127 4.63 -4.92 -13.96
C ASN A 127 3.62 -4.45 -12.88
N GLU A 128 3.42 -3.13 -12.75
CA GLU A 128 2.42 -2.58 -11.85
C GLU A 128 1.00 -2.97 -12.29
N THR A 129 0.70 -2.85 -13.58
CA THR A 129 -0.61 -3.21 -14.14
C THR A 129 -0.90 -4.69 -13.96
N ALA A 130 0.07 -5.56 -14.25
CA ALA A 130 -0.03 -7.00 -13.98
C ALA A 130 -0.28 -7.28 -12.49
N GLY A 131 0.35 -6.52 -11.58
CA GLY A 131 0.14 -6.63 -10.14
C GLY A 131 -1.21 -6.11 -9.64
N ARG A 132 -1.86 -5.17 -10.35
CA ARG A 132 -3.26 -4.78 -10.08
C ARG A 132 -4.20 -5.87 -10.55
N LEU A 133 -3.92 -6.45 -11.72
CA LEU A 133 -4.73 -7.49 -12.33
C LEU A 133 -4.68 -8.79 -11.54
N SER A 134 -3.50 -9.17 -11.04
CA SER A 134 -3.34 -10.36 -10.21
C SER A 134 -4.18 -10.28 -8.93
N ARG A 135 -4.21 -9.11 -8.29
CA ARG A 135 -5.07 -8.85 -7.11
C ARG A 135 -6.55 -8.93 -7.44
N TRP A 136 -6.95 -8.45 -8.61
CA TRP A 136 -8.34 -8.58 -9.06
C TRP A 136 -8.73 -10.05 -9.27
N VAL A 137 -7.89 -10.82 -9.96
CA VAL A 137 -8.10 -12.26 -10.19
C VAL A 137 -8.17 -13.01 -8.86
N GLU A 138 -7.24 -12.75 -7.94
CA GLU A 138 -7.25 -13.32 -6.60
C GLU A 138 -8.56 -13.00 -5.86
N ASN A 139 -8.96 -11.74 -5.81
CA ASN A 139 -10.20 -11.33 -5.17
C ASN A 139 -11.43 -12.02 -5.78
N ARG A 140 -11.47 -12.15 -7.12
CA ARG A 140 -12.58 -12.80 -7.84
C ARG A 140 -12.67 -14.28 -7.46
N LEU A 141 -11.55 -15.00 -7.56
CA LEU A 141 -11.49 -16.44 -7.31
C LEU A 141 -11.68 -16.79 -5.83
N CYS A 142 -10.98 -16.09 -4.93
CA CYS A 142 -11.06 -16.37 -3.50
C CYS A 142 -12.42 -15.98 -2.92
N ARG A 143 -13.09 -14.93 -3.44
CA ARG A 143 -14.47 -14.63 -3.06
C ARG A 143 -15.45 -15.69 -3.54
N ALA A 144 -15.34 -16.15 -4.78
CA ALA A 144 -16.20 -17.21 -5.32
C ALA A 144 -16.03 -18.50 -4.52
N TYR A 145 -14.79 -18.88 -4.19
CA TYR A 145 -14.54 -20.06 -3.37
C TYR A 145 -15.00 -19.88 -1.92
N ALA A 146 -14.82 -18.70 -1.33
CA ALA A 146 -15.32 -18.40 0.01
C ALA A 146 -16.85 -18.48 0.09
N GLN A 147 -17.58 -18.01 -0.92
CA GLN A 147 -19.04 -18.17 -0.99
C GLN A 147 -19.44 -19.64 -1.09
N PHE A 148 -18.70 -20.43 -1.87
CA PHE A 148 -18.91 -21.87 -1.95
C PHE A 148 -18.70 -22.55 -0.58
N LEU A 149 -17.66 -22.18 0.17
CA LEU A 149 -17.41 -22.71 1.51
C LEU A 149 -18.50 -22.34 2.53
N CYS A 150 -19.23 -21.26 2.30
CA CYS A 150 -20.25 -20.75 3.20
C CYS A 150 -21.63 -21.37 2.94
N ASP A 151 -22.16 -21.14 1.73
CA ASP A 151 -23.54 -21.43 1.40
C ASP A 151 -23.64 -22.52 0.31
N GLY A 152 -22.51 -23.15 -0.06
CA GLY A 152 -22.42 -24.04 -1.23
C GLY A 152 -22.61 -23.31 -2.57
N THR A 153 -22.74 -21.98 -2.54
CA THR A 153 -23.04 -21.15 -3.71
C THR A 153 -21.75 -20.55 -4.23
N GLY A 154 -21.32 -20.93 -5.44
CA GLY A 154 -20.08 -20.43 -6.05
C GLY A 154 -19.32 -21.53 -6.81
N SER A 155 -18.15 -21.18 -7.33
CA SER A 155 -17.27 -22.10 -8.06
C SER A 155 -15.95 -22.29 -7.33
N ILE A 156 -15.50 -23.55 -7.28
CA ILE A 156 -14.18 -23.92 -6.71
C ILE A 156 -13.09 -23.74 -7.78
N TRP A 157 -13.38 -24.24 -8.98
CA TRP A 157 -12.51 -24.17 -10.14
C TRP A 157 -13.16 -23.24 -11.17
N VAL A 158 -12.38 -22.30 -11.69
CA VAL A 158 -12.84 -21.33 -12.68
C VAL A 158 -11.92 -21.38 -13.89
N GLU A 159 -12.51 -21.43 -15.08
CA GLU A 159 -11.75 -21.43 -16.33
C GLU A 159 -11.04 -20.09 -16.53
N GLU A 160 -9.80 -20.12 -17.04
CA GLU A 160 -9.05 -18.91 -17.32
C GLU A 160 -9.80 -17.94 -18.25
N ASN A 161 -10.52 -18.45 -19.26
CA ASN A 161 -11.27 -17.59 -20.19
C ASN A 161 -12.43 -16.86 -19.50
N ASP A 162 -13.14 -17.52 -18.59
CA ASP A 162 -14.24 -16.91 -17.84
C ASP A 162 -13.75 -15.75 -16.97
N ILE A 163 -12.55 -15.86 -16.41
CA ILE A 163 -11.90 -14.79 -15.64
C ILE A 163 -11.69 -13.55 -16.52
N TRP A 164 -11.25 -13.74 -17.76
CA TRP A 164 -11.01 -12.64 -18.69
C TRP A 164 -12.31 -12.05 -19.26
N ASN A 165 -13.32 -12.87 -19.49
CA ASN A 165 -14.65 -12.42 -19.90
C ASN A 165 -15.31 -11.53 -18.83
N ASP A 166 -15.17 -11.91 -17.55
CA ASP A 166 -15.65 -11.10 -16.42
C ASP A 166 -14.92 -9.74 -16.30
N LEU A 167 -13.65 -9.70 -16.71
CA LEU A 167 -12.85 -8.48 -16.67
C LEU A 167 -13.29 -7.49 -17.75
N GLU A 168 -13.80 -7.95 -18.89
CA GLU A 168 -14.22 -7.09 -20.01
C GLU A 168 -15.31 -6.09 -19.59
N GLY A 169 -16.16 -6.45 -18.62
CA GLY A 169 -17.16 -5.56 -18.01
C GLY A 169 -16.65 -4.69 -16.86
N HIS A 170 -15.37 -4.78 -16.50
CA HIS A 170 -14.78 -4.12 -15.33
C HIS A 170 -13.99 -2.87 -15.70
N GLU A 171 -13.97 -1.85 -14.84
CA GLU A 171 -13.26 -0.58 -15.10
C GLU A 171 -11.75 -0.74 -15.37
N LEU A 172 -11.16 -1.84 -14.90
CA LEU A 172 -9.76 -2.19 -15.19
C LEU A 172 -9.51 -2.42 -16.69
N MET A 173 -10.56 -2.75 -17.47
CA MET A 173 -10.42 -2.94 -18.92
C MET A 173 -10.05 -1.64 -19.65
N LYS A 174 -10.47 -0.49 -19.12
CA LYS A 174 -10.12 0.85 -19.67
C LYS A 174 -8.62 1.16 -19.59
N ILE A 175 -7.87 0.47 -18.74
CA ILE A 175 -6.40 0.61 -18.66
C ILE A 175 -5.74 -0.05 -19.88
N PHE A 176 -6.39 -1.05 -20.48
CA PHE A 176 -5.85 -1.84 -21.60
C PHE A 176 -6.28 -1.33 -22.97
N GLU A 177 -7.02 -0.23 -23.02
CA GLU A 177 -7.73 0.27 -24.21
C GLU A 177 -6.81 0.78 -25.34
N LEU A 178 -5.48 0.62 -25.27
CA LEU A 178 -4.56 1.26 -26.24
C LEU A 178 -3.54 0.37 -26.97
N ASP A 179 -3.23 -0.87 -26.57
CA ASP A 179 -2.27 -1.70 -27.35
C ASP A 179 -2.44 -3.22 -27.13
N ASN A 180 -2.87 -3.92 -28.18
CA ASN A 180 -3.04 -5.38 -28.22
C ASN A 180 -1.78 -6.17 -27.77
N PRO A 181 -0.54 -5.84 -28.18
CA PRO A 181 0.64 -6.58 -27.73
C PRO A 181 0.99 -6.35 -26.26
N VAL A 182 0.77 -5.14 -25.74
CA VAL A 182 1.00 -4.81 -24.32
C VAL A 182 -0.01 -5.52 -23.43
N TYR A 183 -1.28 -5.57 -23.86
CA TYR A 183 -2.32 -6.34 -23.19
C TYR A 183 -1.96 -7.83 -23.10
N LEU A 184 -1.56 -8.45 -24.22
CA LEU A 184 -1.22 -9.88 -24.25
C LEU A 184 -0.05 -10.22 -23.31
N TYR A 185 0.99 -9.39 -23.30
CA TYR A 185 2.11 -9.57 -22.38
C TYR A 185 1.68 -9.38 -20.91
N THR A 186 0.86 -8.37 -20.63
CA THR A 186 0.36 -8.11 -19.27
C THR A 186 -0.53 -9.25 -18.78
N LYS A 187 -1.39 -9.80 -19.65
CA LYS A 187 -2.20 -11.00 -19.40
C LYS A 187 -1.31 -12.18 -19.02
N LYS A 188 -0.26 -12.44 -19.82
CA LYS A 188 0.70 -13.52 -19.57
C LYS A 188 1.42 -13.34 -18.22
N ARG A 189 1.99 -12.15 -17.98
CA ARG A 189 2.68 -11.82 -16.71
C ARG A 189 1.76 -11.91 -15.50
N THR A 190 0.48 -11.58 -15.66
CA THR A 190 -0.54 -11.75 -14.64
C THR A 190 -0.76 -13.22 -14.32
N MET A 191 -0.94 -14.07 -15.32
CA MET A 191 -1.13 -15.52 -15.11
C MET A 191 0.10 -16.20 -14.53
N GLU A 192 1.31 -15.77 -14.91
CA GLU A 192 2.55 -16.22 -14.27
C GLU A 192 2.61 -15.81 -12.79
N THR A 193 2.13 -14.61 -12.46
CA THR A 193 2.10 -14.11 -11.09
C THR A 193 1.08 -14.86 -10.24
N VAL A 194 -0.15 -14.98 -10.74
CA VAL A 194 -1.24 -15.68 -10.07
C VAL A 194 -0.95 -17.17 -9.94
N GLY A 195 -0.35 -17.79 -10.96
CA GLY A 195 0.02 -19.21 -10.95
C GLY A 195 1.11 -19.57 -9.93
N ARG A 196 1.81 -18.59 -9.33
CA ARG A 196 2.77 -18.84 -8.24
C ARG A 196 2.11 -19.12 -6.90
N TYR A 197 0.89 -18.62 -6.67
CA TYR A 197 0.23 -18.72 -5.38
C TYR A 197 -1.20 -19.26 -5.43
N LEU A 198 -1.81 -19.36 -6.61
CA LEU A 198 -3.07 -20.07 -6.81
C LEU A 198 -2.84 -21.49 -7.32
N GLU A 199 -3.77 -22.39 -7.00
CA GLU A 199 -3.79 -23.73 -7.56
C GLU A 199 -4.25 -23.65 -9.02
N SER A 200 -3.60 -24.41 -9.90
CA SER A 200 -4.01 -24.51 -11.30
C SER A 200 -4.08 -25.98 -11.73
N ARG A 201 -5.03 -26.29 -12.61
CA ARG A 201 -5.16 -27.61 -13.24
C ARG A 201 -5.56 -27.47 -14.69
N THR A 202 -5.39 -28.53 -15.45
CA THR A 202 -5.94 -28.65 -16.81
C THR A 202 -7.12 -29.61 -16.76
N ASN A 203 -8.27 -29.18 -17.28
CA ASN A 203 -9.48 -30.00 -17.36
C ASN A 203 -9.35 -31.04 -18.49
N SER A 204 -10.26 -32.01 -18.57
CA SER A 204 -10.32 -33.04 -19.62
C SER A 204 -10.38 -32.47 -21.04
N TYR A 205 -10.89 -31.24 -21.18
CA TYR A 205 -10.96 -30.52 -22.46
C TYR A 205 -9.68 -29.76 -22.82
N GLY A 206 -8.61 -29.87 -22.01
CA GLY A 206 -7.36 -29.13 -22.22
C GLY A 206 -7.40 -27.68 -21.72
N MET A 207 -8.51 -27.23 -21.14
CA MET A 207 -8.68 -25.87 -20.64
C MET A 207 -8.03 -25.70 -19.28
N LYS A 208 -7.37 -24.55 -19.07
CA LYS A 208 -6.71 -24.22 -17.80
C LYS A 208 -7.72 -23.64 -16.82
N GLU A 209 -7.77 -24.23 -15.63
CA GLU A 209 -8.62 -23.81 -14.53
C GLU A 209 -7.78 -23.37 -13.35
N LEU A 210 -8.26 -22.37 -12.64
CA LEU A 210 -7.63 -21.77 -11.47
C LEU A 210 -8.54 -21.97 -10.25
N LYS A 211 -7.90 -22.20 -9.10
CA LYS A 211 -8.56 -22.36 -7.81
C LYS A 211 -7.80 -21.57 -6.74
N CYS A 212 -8.54 -20.91 -5.86
CA CYS A 212 -7.96 -20.27 -4.69
C CYS A 212 -7.62 -21.32 -3.61
N PRO A 213 -6.43 -21.29 -2.98
CA PRO A 213 -6.11 -22.16 -1.86
C PRO A 213 -7.06 -21.94 -0.69
N GLU A 214 -7.41 -23.00 0.04
CA GLU A 214 -8.40 -22.94 1.12
C GLU A 214 -7.99 -21.96 2.24
N LEU A 215 -6.71 -21.94 2.61
CA LEU A 215 -6.16 -21.00 3.60
C LEU A 215 -6.34 -19.53 3.18
N LEU A 216 -6.21 -19.25 1.89
CA LEU A 216 -6.38 -17.90 1.35
C LEU A 216 -7.88 -17.57 1.28
N ALA A 217 -8.71 -18.49 0.78
CA ALA A 217 -10.15 -18.33 0.70
C ALA A 217 -10.82 -18.09 2.07
N GLU A 218 -10.28 -18.68 3.15
CA GLU A 218 -10.78 -18.45 4.51
C GLU A 218 -10.78 -16.95 4.88
N HIS A 219 -9.78 -16.20 4.43
CA HIS A 219 -9.67 -14.75 4.67
C HIS A 219 -10.73 -13.93 3.93
N TYR A 220 -11.26 -14.46 2.82
CA TYR A 220 -12.28 -13.83 2.00
C TYR A 220 -13.71 -14.16 2.43
N LYS A 221 -13.89 -15.01 3.45
CA LYS A 221 -15.23 -15.33 3.97
C LYS A 221 -15.92 -14.08 4.53
N PRO A 222 -17.18 -13.80 4.12
CA PRO A 222 -17.92 -12.70 4.68
C PRO A 222 -18.18 -12.93 6.17
N LEU A 223 -18.17 -11.84 6.95
CA LEU A 223 -18.41 -11.91 8.40
C LEU A 223 -19.75 -12.59 8.74
N SER A 224 -20.78 -12.34 7.93
CA SER A 224 -22.09 -12.98 8.06
C SER A 224 -21.99 -14.51 8.08
N CYS A 225 -21.24 -15.09 7.15
CA CYS A 225 -21.02 -16.53 7.07
C CYS A 225 -20.27 -17.06 8.30
N ARG A 226 -19.21 -16.37 8.74
CA ARG A 226 -18.48 -16.78 9.95
C ARG A 226 -19.37 -16.77 11.19
N ILE A 227 -20.20 -15.74 11.33
CA ILE A 227 -21.17 -15.64 12.43
C ILE A 227 -22.19 -16.78 12.32
N HIS A 228 -22.76 -17.02 11.15
CA HIS A 228 -23.75 -18.07 10.95
C HIS A 228 -23.18 -19.46 11.24
N GLN A 229 -21.97 -19.76 10.75
CA GLN A 229 -21.27 -21.01 11.00
C GLN A 229 -20.94 -21.17 12.51
N TRP A 230 -20.52 -20.08 13.16
CA TRP A 230 -20.25 -20.08 14.59
C TRP A 230 -21.52 -20.29 15.43
N VAL A 231 -22.61 -19.59 15.09
CA VAL A 231 -23.93 -19.73 15.74
C VAL A 231 -24.49 -21.14 15.55
N SER A 232 -24.39 -21.68 14.33
CA SER A 232 -24.82 -23.06 14.03
C SER A 232 -24.04 -24.07 14.87
N THR A 233 -22.72 -23.91 14.98
CA THR A 233 -21.86 -24.78 15.79
C THR A 233 -22.22 -24.73 17.28
N HIS A 234 -22.62 -23.57 17.80
CA HIS A 234 -22.95 -23.36 19.21
C HIS A 234 -24.46 -23.27 19.47
N ALA A 235 -25.30 -23.70 18.53
CA ALA A 235 -26.75 -23.53 18.60
C ALA A 235 -27.35 -24.19 19.85
N LEU A 236 -26.83 -25.35 20.25
CA LEU A 236 -27.26 -26.10 21.43
C LEU A 236 -27.05 -25.33 22.75
N ILE A 237 -26.12 -24.39 22.79
CA ILE A 237 -25.84 -23.56 23.97
C ILE A 237 -26.55 -22.21 23.85
N ILE A 238 -26.52 -21.59 22.67
CA ILE A 238 -27.08 -20.26 22.44
C ILE A 238 -28.61 -20.28 22.60
N VAL A 239 -29.31 -21.25 22.00
CA VAL A 239 -30.77 -21.33 22.05
C VAL A 239 -31.33 -21.40 23.49
N PRO A 240 -30.85 -22.27 24.39
CA PRO A 240 -31.36 -22.31 25.76
C PRO A 240 -30.99 -21.07 26.58
N VAL A 241 -29.79 -20.49 26.37
CA VAL A 241 -29.40 -19.25 27.07
C VAL A 241 -30.29 -18.08 26.63
N CYS A 242 -30.52 -17.93 25.32
CA CYS A 242 -31.41 -16.90 24.78
C CYS A 242 -32.86 -17.10 25.24
N SER A 243 -33.38 -18.33 25.25
CA SER A 243 -34.75 -18.60 25.69
C SER A 243 -34.93 -18.30 27.18
N LEU A 244 -33.92 -18.62 28.02
CA LEU A 244 -33.93 -18.30 29.44
C LEU A 244 -33.90 -16.79 29.67
N LEU A 245 -33.07 -16.04 28.95
CA LEU A 245 -33.01 -14.58 29.04
C LEU A 245 -34.34 -13.92 28.65
N VAL A 246 -34.94 -14.34 27.52
CA VAL A 246 -36.25 -13.83 27.08
C VAL A 246 -37.33 -14.18 28.08
N GLY A 247 -37.34 -15.42 28.60
CA GLY A 247 -38.26 -15.85 29.65
C GLY A 247 -38.16 -14.99 30.92
N CYS A 248 -36.94 -14.73 31.39
CA CYS A 248 -36.68 -13.86 32.53
C CYS A 248 -37.20 -12.44 32.29
N LEU A 249 -36.95 -11.84 31.11
CA LEU A 249 -37.42 -10.51 30.76
C LEU A 249 -38.96 -10.44 30.75
N LEU A 250 -39.65 -11.44 30.19
CA LEU A 250 -41.11 -11.50 30.19
C LEU A 250 -41.69 -11.64 31.59
N LEU A 251 -41.06 -12.44 32.46
CA LEU A 251 -41.47 -12.58 33.86
C LEU A 251 -41.30 -11.25 34.62
N LEU A 252 -40.15 -10.60 34.47
CA LEU A 252 -39.88 -9.29 35.08
C LEU A 252 -40.90 -8.25 34.59
N TRP A 253 -41.18 -8.22 33.30
CA TRP A 253 -42.18 -7.32 32.73
C TRP A 253 -43.58 -7.59 33.27
N LYS A 254 -43.97 -8.86 33.42
CA LYS A 254 -45.26 -9.25 34.01
C LYS A 254 -45.37 -8.84 35.48
N VAL A 255 -44.31 -9.01 36.27
CA VAL A 255 -44.25 -8.58 37.67
C VAL A 255 -44.33 -7.06 37.75
N HIS A 256 -43.56 -6.35 36.94
CA HIS A 256 -43.56 -4.89 36.89
C HIS A 256 -44.95 -4.35 36.52
N ARG A 257 -45.59 -4.94 35.51
CA ARG A 257 -46.95 -4.58 35.09
C ARG A 257 -47.97 -4.84 36.21
N ARG A 258 -47.89 -5.97 36.91
CA ARG A 258 -48.76 -6.27 38.06
C ARG A 258 -48.57 -5.28 39.20
N ARG A 259 -47.32 -4.95 39.55
CA ARG A 259 -47.01 -3.95 40.59
C ARG A 259 -47.54 -2.57 40.22
N TYR A 260 -47.33 -2.15 38.98
CA TYR A 260 -47.86 -0.90 38.45
C TYR A 260 -49.39 -0.82 38.58
N PHE A 261 -50.12 -1.89 38.20
CA PHE A 261 -51.57 -1.91 38.36
C PHE A 261 -52.03 -1.95 39.82
N ALA A 262 -51.33 -2.67 40.71
CA ALA A 262 -51.67 -2.69 42.13
C ALA A 262 -51.56 -1.30 42.76
N ILE A 263 -50.45 -0.60 42.54
CA ILE A 263 -50.24 0.77 43.03
C ILE A 263 -51.32 1.72 42.46
N ARG A 264 -51.62 1.59 41.17
CA ARG A 264 -52.64 2.44 40.54
C ARG A 264 -54.04 2.20 41.09
N VAL A 265 -54.37 0.96 41.43
CA VAL A 265 -55.64 0.60 42.06
C VAL A 265 -55.71 1.16 43.48
N GLU A 266 -54.64 1.07 44.27
CA GLU A 266 -54.56 1.67 45.61
C GLU A 266 -54.73 3.20 45.58
N GLU A 267 -54.10 3.89 44.63
CA GLU A 267 -54.31 5.32 44.40
C GLU A 267 -55.78 5.66 44.13
N LEU A 268 -56.44 4.89 43.25
CA LEU A 268 -57.86 5.07 42.94
C LEU A 268 -58.78 4.76 44.13
N TYR A 269 -58.48 3.73 44.93
CA TYR A 269 -59.22 3.41 46.16
C TYR A 269 -59.14 4.56 47.17
N HIS A 270 -57.94 5.10 47.40
CA HIS A 270 -57.78 6.25 48.29
C HIS A 270 -58.43 7.52 47.74
N GLN A 271 -58.46 7.71 46.42
CA GLN A 271 -59.08 8.88 45.81
C GLN A 271 -60.62 8.84 45.85
N VAL A 272 -61.24 7.66 45.77
CA VAL A 272 -62.71 7.49 45.76
C VAL A 272 -63.28 7.30 47.17
N TYR A 273 -62.61 6.55 48.05
CA TYR A 273 -63.15 6.18 49.36
C TYR A 273 -62.92 7.24 50.45
N ASN A 274 -61.78 7.95 50.41
CA ASN A 274 -61.42 8.98 51.38
C ASN A 274 -62.35 10.22 51.41
N PRO A 275 -62.93 10.70 50.28
CA PRO A 275 -63.93 11.76 50.33
C PRO A 275 -65.34 11.28 50.75
N PHE A 276 -65.64 9.98 50.70
CA PHE A 276 -66.96 9.43 51.07
C PHE A 276 -67.07 9.01 52.55
N PHE A 277 -65.94 8.71 53.21
CA PHE A 277 -65.86 8.48 54.64
C PHE A 277 -64.64 9.23 55.23
N PRO A 278 -64.82 10.44 55.79
CA PRO A 278 -63.75 11.05 56.58
C PRO A 278 -63.48 10.16 57.81
N PRO A 279 -62.24 10.17 58.35
CA PRO A 279 -61.92 9.39 59.54
C PRO A 279 -62.89 9.78 60.66
N LEU A 280 -63.77 8.85 61.04
CA LEU A 280 -64.59 8.95 62.23
C LEU A 280 -63.64 9.26 63.39
N SER A 281 -63.92 10.39 64.05
CA SER A 281 -63.14 10.86 65.18
C SER A 281 -62.92 9.71 66.18
N ARG A 282 -61.70 9.64 66.74
CA ARG A 282 -61.25 8.66 67.74
C ARG A 282 -62.21 8.47 68.94
N SER A 283 -63.23 9.31 69.08
CA SER A 283 -64.24 9.25 70.14
C SER A 283 -65.25 8.09 69.96
N MET A 284 -65.62 7.70 68.75
CA MET A 284 -66.69 6.68 68.55
C MET A 284 -66.22 5.22 68.62
N VAL A 285 -64.93 4.95 68.41
CA VAL A 285 -64.38 3.58 68.47
C VAL A 285 -64.34 3.05 69.92
N SER A 286 -64.19 3.94 70.90
CA SER A 286 -64.18 3.57 72.33
C SER A 286 -65.54 3.04 72.80
N SER A 287 -66.64 3.68 72.37
CA SER A 287 -68.00 3.29 72.78
C SER A 287 -68.43 1.94 72.20
N PHE A 288 -67.99 1.59 70.98
CA PHE A 288 -68.32 0.31 70.35
C PHE A 288 -67.53 -0.87 70.95
N LEU A 289 -66.28 -0.66 71.36
CA LEU A 289 -65.48 -1.69 72.03
C LEU A 289 -65.98 -1.96 73.45
N ILE A 290 -66.44 -0.94 74.19
CA ILE A 290 -67.03 -1.12 75.52
C ILE A 290 -68.35 -1.91 75.42
N TYR A 291 -69.19 -1.64 74.42
CA TYR A 291 -70.46 -2.35 74.25
C TYR A 291 -70.26 -3.84 73.89
N GLN A 292 -69.27 -4.16 73.03
CA GLN A 292 -68.90 -5.54 72.72
C GLN A 292 -68.30 -6.29 73.93
N PHE A 293 -67.51 -5.62 74.78
CA PHE A 293 -66.93 -6.24 75.98
C PHE A 293 -67.98 -6.56 77.05
N VAL A 294 -68.99 -5.70 77.24
CA VAL A 294 -70.09 -5.94 78.20
C VAL A 294 -70.99 -7.10 77.75
N VAL A 295 -71.31 -7.18 76.46
CA VAL A 295 -72.13 -8.28 75.90
C VAL A 295 -71.41 -9.63 75.98
N THR A 296 -70.08 -9.65 75.82
CA THR A 296 -69.28 -10.87 75.89
C THR A 296 -69.08 -11.35 77.34
N CYS A 297 -68.87 -10.45 78.30
CA CYS A 297 -68.76 -10.80 79.72
C CYS A 297 -70.09 -11.30 80.33
N CYS A 298 -71.24 -10.80 79.90
CA CYS A 298 -72.53 -11.28 80.40
C CYS A 298 -72.84 -12.72 79.92
N LYS A 299 -72.34 -13.11 78.75
CA LYS A 299 -72.57 -14.45 78.17
C LYS A 299 -71.65 -15.53 78.75
N LEU A 300 -70.48 -15.15 79.27
CA LEU A 300 -69.52 -16.07 79.88
C LEU A 300 -69.81 -16.42 81.36
N ARG A 301 -70.64 -15.64 82.07
CA ARG A 301 -70.98 -15.91 83.48
C ARG A 301 -72.09 -16.95 83.67
N SER A 302 -72.80 -17.33 82.60
CA SER A 302 -73.95 -18.25 82.67
C SER A 302 -73.66 -19.71 82.26
N CYS A 303 -72.42 -20.06 81.87
CA CYS A 303 -72.08 -21.42 81.41
C CYS A 303 -70.89 -22.03 82.19
N ARG A 304 -70.93 -22.00 83.53
CA ARG A 304 -69.93 -22.69 84.36
C ARG A 304 -70.53 -23.39 85.58
N SER A 305 -71.37 -24.39 85.32
CA SER A 305 -71.77 -25.48 86.24
C SER A 305 -72.28 -26.62 85.34
N HIS A 306 -71.93 -27.89 85.41
CA HIS A 306 -71.00 -28.69 86.21
C HIS A 306 -70.87 -30.06 85.50
N HIS A 307 -69.75 -30.76 85.71
CA HIS A 307 -69.32 -32.09 85.21
C HIS A 307 -70.32 -33.27 85.41
N PRO A 308 -70.11 -34.40 84.72
CA PRO A 308 -69.56 -35.63 85.34
C PRO A 308 -68.36 -36.17 84.52
N ILE A 309 -67.29 -36.82 85.00
CA ILE A 309 -67.07 -37.97 85.91
C ILE A 309 -67.74 -39.26 85.42
N PHE A 310 -67.21 -39.91 84.38
CA PHE A 310 -66.25 -41.03 84.41
C PHE A 310 -65.81 -41.32 82.97
#